data_AF-A0A353KTB6-F1
#
_entry.id   AF-A0A353KTB6-F1
#
_cell.length_a   1.000
_cell.length_b   1.000
_cell.length_c   1.000
_cell.angle_alpha   90.00
_cell.angle_beta   90.00
_cell.angle_gamma   90.00
#
_symmetry.space_group_name_H-M   'P 1'
#
loop_
_entity.id
_entity.type
_entity.pdbx_description
1 polymer ?
#
loop_
_entity_poly.entity_id
_entity_poly.type
_entity_poly.pdbx_seq_one_letter_code
_entity_poly.pdbx_strand_id
1 'polypeptide(L)'
;MRIATLYISAMVFLFSCKEEIPEYNSPKLELIQDSGYLYADSSLYAGDTVLVKIKASSQSDYALTQIHIERITENDTITIDTGIYNHTITFVKKIVKSNSDFETWTFTASDRNRVKSESITINISKKEFSTYNDIIHIPSVLFGFQNNNEIGSFYSLSSQEIFDTENAYNFQDNIHLVAYYDYSGDEHVIASPGANISEGTFAGSYDIVNWTTLNTTRFLLSDISTDEFDNCSNDSLIYETSFTFEVGKRKAKNLSQGDVYAFVSDKGYFGLIKVKSLTGTNEGNIEIEIKMK
;
A
#
# COMPACT_ATOMS: atom_id res chain seq x y z
N MET A 1 -74.76 -59.10 18.94
CA MET A 1 -74.24 -57.97 18.13
C MET A 1 -72.80 -57.70 18.50
N ARG A 2 -71.84 -58.30 17.78
CA ARG A 2 -70.43 -57.85 17.73
C ARG A 2 -69.86 -58.24 16.36
N ILE A 3 -69.31 -57.24 15.70
CA ILE A 3 -68.88 -57.18 14.30
C ILE A 3 -67.55 -57.91 14.16
N ALA A 4 -67.43 -58.79 13.16
CA ALA A 4 -66.16 -59.38 12.74
C ALA A 4 -65.39 -58.36 11.88
N THR A 5 -64.25 -57.89 12.36
CA THR A 5 -63.37 -56.97 11.63
C THR A 5 -62.22 -57.77 11.02
N LEU A 6 -62.20 -57.83 9.69
CA LEU A 6 -61.17 -58.44 8.86
C LEU A 6 -59.92 -57.54 8.87
N TYR A 7 -58.81 -57.99 9.47
CA TYR A 7 -57.52 -57.31 9.40
C TYR A 7 -56.73 -57.79 8.17
N ILE A 8 -56.62 -56.94 7.15
CA ILE A 8 -55.67 -57.10 6.06
C ILE A 8 -54.35 -56.47 6.51
N SER A 9 -53.35 -57.31 6.80
CA SER A 9 -51.99 -56.88 7.07
C SER A 9 -51.28 -56.61 5.75
N ALA A 10 -51.13 -55.33 5.39
CA ALA A 10 -50.31 -54.90 4.26
C ALA A 10 -48.84 -54.84 4.71
N MET A 11 -48.05 -55.82 4.28
CA MET A 11 -46.61 -55.88 4.49
C MET A 11 -45.92 -54.92 3.51
N VAL A 12 -45.61 -53.71 3.98
CA VAL A 12 -44.85 -52.71 3.22
C VAL A 12 -43.37 -53.08 3.26
N PHE A 13 -42.85 -53.61 2.15
CA PHE A 13 -41.41 -53.75 1.94
C PHE A 13 -40.79 -52.35 1.73
N LEU A 14 -40.19 -51.80 2.78
CA LEU A 14 -39.32 -50.62 2.66
C LEU A 14 -37.98 -51.08 2.05
N PHE A 15 -37.88 -51.03 0.72
CA PHE A 15 -36.59 -51.02 0.05
C PHE A 15 -35.91 -49.67 0.35
N SER A 16 -35.01 -49.67 1.33
CA SER A 16 -34.03 -48.61 1.49
C SER A 16 -32.97 -48.80 0.40
N CYS A 17 -33.17 -48.16 -0.75
CA CYS A 17 -32.05 -47.85 -1.64
C CYS A 17 -31.15 -46.88 -0.89
N LYS A 18 -30.04 -47.37 -0.33
CA LYS A 18 -28.88 -46.51 -0.09
C LYS A 18 -28.34 -46.17 -1.47
N GLU A 19 -28.54 -44.95 -1.93
CA GLU A 19 -27.69 -44.43 -3.00
C GLU A 19 -26.25 -44.47 -2.47
N GLU A 20 -25.40 -45.25 -3.13
CA GLU A 20 -23.97 -45.15 -2.94
C GLU A 20 -23.57 -43.72 -3.33
N ILE A 21 -23.14 -42.93 -2.35
CA ILE A 21 -22.58 -41.61 -2.62
C ILE A 21 -21.26 -41.89 -3.34
N PRO A 22 -21.11 -41.49 -4.61
CA PRO A 22 -19.84 -41.69 -5.31
C PRO A 22 -18.74 -40.95 -4.55
N GLU A 23 -17.74 -41.72 -4.09
CA GLU A 23 -16.56 -41.19 -3.45
C GLU A 23 -15.67 -40.60 -4.55
N TYR A 24 -15.77 -39.29 -4.76
CA TYR A 24 -14.95 -38.60 -5.73
C TYR A 24 -13.57 -38.35 -5.13
N ASN A 25 -12.51 -38.75 -5.84
CA ASN A 25 -11.15 -38.43 -5.43
C ASN A 25 -10.96 -36.91 -5.40
N SER A 26 -10.56 -36.38 -4.24
CA SER A 26 -10.24 -34.96 -4.10
C SER A 26 -9.14 -34.52 -5.06
N PRO A 27 -9.22 -33.31 -5.61
CA PRO A 27 -8.11 -32.72 -6.35
C PRO A 27 -6.81 -32.74 -5.55
N LYS A 28 -5.69 -32.86 -6.24
CA LYS A 28 -4.35 -32.77 -5.64
C LYS A 28 -3.78 -31.38 -5.82
N LEU A 29 -3.23 -30.81 -4.75
CA LEU A 29 -2.45 -29.58 -4.77
C LEU A 29 -0.99 -29.91 -4.43
N GLU A 30 -0.04 -29.30 -5.14
CA GLU A 30 1.39 -29.44 -4.88
C GLU A 30 2.05 -28.05 -4.92
N LEU A 31 2.92 -27.78 -3.95
CA LEU A 31 3.76 -26.58 -3.92
C LEU A 31 5.05 -26.86 -4.68
N ILE A 32 5.37 -26.03 -5.67
CA ILE A 32 6.52 -26.26 -6.56
C ILE A 32 7.77 -25.62 -5.96
N GLN A 33 8.80 -26.44 -5.76
CA GLN A 33 10.10 -26.05 -5.22
C GLN A 33 11.06 -25.70 -6.35
N ASP A 34 10.88 -24.52 -6.93
CA ASP A 34 11.74 -23.98 -8.00
C ASP A 34 12.49 -22.74 -7.49
N SER A 35 13.66 -22.46 -8.07
CA SER A 35 14.37 -21.20 -7.80
C SER A 35 13.48 -19.99 -8.12
N GLY A 36 13.43 -19.03 -7.20
CA GLY A 36 12.62 -17.81 -7.34
C GLY A 36 11.19 -17.92 -6.80
N TYR A 37 10.80 -19.07 -6.23
CA TYR A 37 9.50 -19.25 -5.59
C TYR A 37 9.62 -19.60 -4.11
N LEU A 38 8.70 -19.08 -3.31
CA LEU A 38 8.52 -19.42 -1.91
C LEU A 38 7.72 -20.72 -1.80
N TYR A 39 8.27 -21.70 -1.08
CA TYR A 39 7.70 -23.05 -0.93
C TYR A 39 7.67 -23.56 0.52
N ALA A 40 7.94 -22.71 1.49
CA ALA A 40 7.90 -23.03 2.90
C ALA A 40 7.56 -21.78 3.72
N ASP A 41 7.22 -21.98 4.98
CA ASP A 41 7.07 -20.90 5.94
C ASP A 41 8.33 -20.02 5.97
N SER A 42 8.13 -18.72 6.11
CA SER A 42 9.21 -17.76 6.00
C SER A 42 8.96 -16.52 6.84
N SER A 43 9.97 -15.66 6.90
CA SER A 43 9.89 -14.35 7.50
C SER A 43 10.33 -13.32 6.48
N LEU A 44 9.50 -12.30 6.25
CA LEU A 44 9.70 -11.26 5.24
C LEU A 44 9.58 -9.88 5.89
N TYR A 45 10.20 -8.88 5.25
CA TYR A 45 9.96 -7.48 5.59
C TYR A 45 8.61 -7.02 5.04
N ALA A 46 7.95 -6.09 5.71
CA ALA A 46 6.74 -5.47 5.16
C ALA A 46 7.08 -4.83 3.80
N GLY A 47 6.22 -5.05 2.80
CA GLY A 47 6.45 -4.62 1.41
C GLY A 47 7.24 -5.61 0.55
N ASP A 48 7.91 -6.60 1.13
CA ASP A 48 8.61 -7.63 0.36
C ASP A 48 7.64 -8.35 -0.56
N THR A 49 8.13 -8.63 -1.77
CA THR A 49 7.38 -9.36 -2.79
C THR A 49 8.00 -10.73 -2.99
N VAL A 50 7.17 -11.77 -2.92
CA VAL A 50 7.55 -13.15 -3.25
C VAL A 50 6.56 -13.77 -4.23
N LEU A 51 7.00 -14.80 -4.93
CA LEU A 51 6.15 -15.59 -5.82
C LEU A 51 5.93 -16.97 -5.21
N VAL A 52 4.70 -17.45 -5.20
CA VAL A 52 4.35 -18.82 -4.81
C VAL A 52 3.83 -19.55 -6.03
N LYS A 53 4.35 -20.74 -6.31
CA LYS A 53 3.95 -21.56 -7.46
C LYS A 53 3.31 -22.84 -6.98
N ILE A 54 2.07 -23.05 -7.37
CA ILE A 54 1.32 -24.27 -7.08
C ILE A 54 0.96 -25.00 -8.37
N LYS A 55 0.85 -26.32 -8.27
CA LYS A 55 0.27 -27.17 -9.30
C LYS A 55 -0.98 -27.83 -8.72
N ALA A 56 -2.11 -27.65 -9.41
CA ALA A 56 -3.34 -28.33 -9.09
C ALA A 56 -3.64 -29.38 -10.16
N SER A 57 -4.11 -30.56 -9.77
CA SER A 57 -4.46 -31.65 -10.67
C SER A 57 -5.70 -32.37 -10.18
N SER A 58 -6.74 -32.44 -11.02
CA SER A 58 -7.91 -33.26 -10.73
C SER A 58 -7.50 -34.73 -10.63
N GLN A 59 -8.11 -35.45 -9.70
CA GLN A 59 -7.94 -36.90 -9.52
C GLN A 59 -9.18 -37.67 -10.00
N SER A 60 -10.06 -36.99 -10.75
CA SER A 60 -11.31 -37.51 -11.31
C SER A 60 -11.50 -37.07 -12.77
N ASP A 61 -12.56 -37.56 -13.41
CA ASP A 61 -12.97 -37.12 -14.75
C ASP A 61 -13.57 -35.71 -14.77
N TYR A 62 -13.68 -35.05 -13.61
CA TYR A 62 -14.17 -33.68 -13.51
C TYR A 62 -13.02 -32.69 -13.55
N ALA A 63 -13.13 -31.68 -14.42
CA ALA A 63 -12.18 -30.58 -14.47
C ALA A 63 -12.21 -29.77 -13.15
N LEU A 64 -11.05 -29.22 -12.80
CA LEU A 64 -10.94 -28.18 -11.78
C LEU A 64 -11.72 -26.95 -12.22
N THR A 65 -12.46 -26.36 -11.30
CA THR A 65 -13.26 -25.15 -11.55
C THR A 65 -12.78 -23.93 -10.78
N GLN A 66 -12.00 -24.11 -9.72
CA GLN A 66 -11.58 -23.01 -8.86
C GLN A 66 -10.20 -23.24 -8.25
N ILE A 67 -9.42 -22.16 -8.15
CA ILE A 67 -8.36 -22.00 -7.16
C ILE A 67 -8.83 -20.93 -6.17
N HIS A 68 -8.89 -21.30 -4.90
CA HIS A 68 -9.28 -20.45 -3.79
C HIS A 68 -8.04 -20.15 -2.95
N ILE A 69 -7.85 -18.88 -2.60
CA ILE A 69 -6.72 -18.42 -1.80
C ILE A 69 -7.25 -17.53 -0.68
N GLU A 70 -6.84 -17.80 0.55
CA GLU A 70 -7.15 -16.97 1.70
C GLU A 70 -5.86 -16.45 2.32
N ARG A 71 -5.81 -15.15 2.61
CA ARG A 71 -4.84 -14.55 3.51
C ARG A 71 -5.54 -14.19 4.79
N ILE A 72 -5.08 -14.72 5.91
CA ILE A 72 -5.58 -14.39 7.24
C ILE A 72 -4.47 -13.65 8.00
N THR A 73 -4.81 -12.53 8.61
CA THR A 73 -3.96 -11.77 9.53
C THR A 73 -4.67 -11.61 10.86
N GLU A 74 -4.04 -10.96 11.85
CA GLU A 74 -4.72 -10.60 13.10
C GLU A 74 -5.87 -9.60 12.91
N ASN A 75 -5.87 -8.84 11.81
CA ASN A 75 -6.82 -7.75 11.58
C ASN A 75 -7.88 -8.08 10.53
N ASP A 76 -7.56 -8.94 9.55
CA ASP A 76 -8.42 -9.19 8.41
C ASP A 76 -8.31 -10.60 7.81
N THR A 77 -9.26 -10.91 6.93
CA THR A 77 -9.20 -12.04 6.03
C THR A 77 -9.51 -11.56 4.62
N ILE A 78 -8.60 -11.84 3.69
CA ILE A 78 -8.77 -11.56 2.26
C ILE A 78 -8.89 -12.88 1.51
N THR A 79 -9.97 -13.01 0.74
CA THR A 79 -10.23 -14.16 -0.12
C THR A 79 -10.04 -13.80 -1.59
N ILE A 80 -9.41 -14.68 -2.35
CA ILE A 80 -9.17 -14.52 -3.78
C ILE A 80 -9.59 -15.81 -4.48
N ASP A 81 -10.56 -15.67 -5.38
CA ASP A 81 -11.10 -16.78 -6.16
C ASP A 81 -10.74 -16.64 -7.64
N THR A 82 -10.16 -17.70 -8.19
CA THR A 82 -9.84 -17.78 -9.62
C THR A 82 -10.64 -18.91 -10.24
N GLY A 83 -11.56 -18.55 -11.14
CA GLY A 83 -12.29 -19.52 -11.96
C GLY A 83 -11.38 -20.13 -13.02
N ILE A 84 -11.42 -21.45 -13.16
CA ILE A 84 -10.63 -22.21 -14.13
C ILE A 84 -11.48 -23.31 -14.77
N TYR A 85 -11.00 -23.92 -15.85
CA TYR A 85 -11.60 -25.13 -16.42
C TYR A 85 -10.50 -26.01 -17.02
N ASN A 86 -9.77 -26.72 -16.16
CA ASN A 86 -8.62 -27.54 -16.55
C ASN A 86 -8.53 -28.79 -15.68
N HIS A 87 -8.06 -29.92 -16.23
CA HIS A 87 -7.72 -31.08 -15.41
C HIS A 87 -6.40 -30.90 -14.65
N THR A 88 -5.50 -30.06 -15.16
CA THR A 88 -4.23 -29.74 -14.50
C THR A 88 -3.85 -28.31 -14.82
N ILE A 89 -3.38 -27.57 -13.82
CA ILE A 89 -2.93 -26.19 -13.98
C ILE A 89 -1.73 -25.91 -13.08
N THR A 90 -0.78 -25.12 -13.59
CA THR A 90 0.25 -24.47 -12.77
C THR A 90 -0.15 -23.01 -12.58
N PHE A 91 -0.20 -22.56 -11.34
CA PHE A 91 -0.63 -21.22 -10.97
C PHE A 91 0.47 -20.52 -10.16
N VAL A 92 0.75 -19.26 -10.49
CA VAL A 92 1.74 -18.43 -9.78
C VAL A 92 1.02 -17.28 -9.10
N LYS A 93 1.15 -17.20 -7.78
CA LYS A 93 0.65 -16.10 -6.97
C LYS A 93 1.80 -15.17 -6.58
N LYS A 94 1.67 -13.89 -6.93
CA LYS A 94 2.47 -12.83 -6.31
C LYS A 94 1.89 -12.50 -4.93
N ILE A 95 2.71 -12.61 -3.90
CA ILE A 95 2.40 -12.22 -2.52
C ILE A 95 3.22 -10.99 -2.19
N VAL A 96 2.57 -10.00 -1.57
CA VAL A 96 3.24 -8.84 -0.96
C VAL A 96 3.00 -8.93 0.53
N LYS A 97 4.07 -8.94 1.32
CA LYS A 97 3.99 -8.96 2.78
C LYS A 97 3.38 -7.64 3.26
N SER A 98 2.32 -7.72 4.05
CA SER A 98 1.70 -6.58 4.72
C SER A 98 2.44 -6.21 6.02
N ASN A 99 1.95 -5.21 6.74
CA ASN A 99 2.53 -4.81 8.03
C ASN A 99 2.13 -5.72 9.21
N SER A 100 1.23 -6.69 9.00
CA SER A 100 0.80 -7.63 10.05
C SER A 100 1.95 -8.48 10.58
N ASP A 101 1.94 -8.80 11.88
CA ASP A 101 2.99 -9.61 12.49
C ASP A 101 3.00 -11.04 11.93
N PHE A 102 1.82 -11.53 11.56
CA PHE A 102 1.63 -12.86 11.03
C PHE A 102 0.63 -12.88 9.87
N GLU A 103 0.96 -13.62 8.81
CA GLU A 103 0.05 -13.90 7.70
C GLU A 103 0.00 -15.39 7.42
N THR A 104 -1.20 -15.95 7.40
CA THR A 104 -1.45 -17.31 6.93
C THR A 104 -2.01 -17.26 5.52
N TRP A 105 -1.27 -17.81 4.56
CA TRP A 105 -1.72 -17.94 3.17
C TRP A 105 -2.15 -19.39 2.91
N THR A 106 -3.43 -19.59 2.63
CA THR A 106 -4.02 -20.91 2.39
C THR A 106 -4.46 -21.03 0.94
N PHE A 107 -4.12 -22.14 0.29
CA PHE A 107 -4.46 -22.45 -1.10
C PHE A 107 -5.29 -23.72 -1.16
N THR A 108 -6.37 -23.69 -1.95
CA THR A 108 -7.25 -24.84 -2.17
C THR A 108 -7.69 -24.89 -3.63
N ALA A 109 -7.80 -26.07 -4.21
CA ALA A 109 -8.43 -26.28 -5.52
C ALA A 109 -9.78 -26.97 -5.35
N SER A 110 -10.76 -26.67 -6.20
CA SER A 110 -12.01 -27.41 -6.24
C SER A 110 -12.38 -27.83 -7.66
N ASP A 111 -13.04 -28.98 -7.78
CA ASP A 111 -13.58 -29.48 -9.05
C ASP A 111 -15.03 -29.05 -9.29
N ARG A 112 -15.57 -29.43 -10.45
CA ARG A 112 -16.95 -29.14 -10.86
C ARG A 112 -18.00 -29.65 -9.87
N ASN A 113 -17.71 -30.70 -9.12
CA ASN A 113 -18.59 -31.26 -8.10
C ASN A 113 -18.40 -30.59 -6.72
N ARG A 114 -17.59 -29.53 -6.65
CA ARG A 114 -17.24 -28.78 -5.44
C ARG A 114 -16.41 -29.58 -4.44
N VAL A 115 -15.80 -30.68 -4.88
CA VAL A 115 -14.87 -31.45 -4.05
C VAL A 115 -13.59 -30.64 -3.95
N LYS A 116 -13.14 -30.39 -2.72
CA LYS A 116 -11.95 -29.59 -2.43
C LYS A 116 -10.72 -30.47 -2.27
N SER A 117 -9.57 -29.95 -2.68
CA SER A 117 -8.27 -30.50 -2.31
C SER A 117 -8.02 -30.35 -0.81
N GLU A 118 -7.02 -31.06 -0.30
CA GLU A 118 -6.34 -30.61 0.91
C GLU A 118 -5.74 -29.22 0.69
N SER A 119 -5.66 -28.46 1.77
CA SER A 119 -5.10 -27.11 1.74
C SER A 119 -3.58 -27.14 1.86
N ILE A 120 -2.90 -26.28 1.10
CA ILE A 120 -1.50 -25.93 1.36
C ILE A 120 -1.49 -24.59 2.09
N THR A 121 -0.74 -24.51 3.17
CA THR A 121 -0.58 -23.29 3.95
C THR A 121 0.88 -22.85 3.94
N ILE A 122 1.10 -21.55 3.78
CA ILE A 122 2.39 -20.89 3.99
C ILE A 122 2.18 -19.81 5.04
N ASN A 123 2.92 -19.91 6.13
CA ASN A 123 2.95 -18.89 7.17
C ASN A 123 4.08 -17.91 6.88
N ILE A 124 3.77 -16.62 6.90
CA ILE A 124 4.74 -15.56 6.69
C ILE A 124 4.72 -14.65 7.91
N SER A 125 5.77 -14.71 8.73
CA SER A 125 5.96 -13.77 9.83
C SER A 125 6.62 -12.47 9.37
N LYS A 126 6.35 -11.38 10.08
CA LYS A 126 7.11 -10.14 9.94
C LYS A 126 8.52 -10.34 10.53
N LYS A 127 9.55 -9.91 9.83
CA LYS A 127 10.90 -9.84 10.41
C LYS A 127 10.96 -8.67 11.42
N GLU A 128 11.26 -8.98 12.68
CA GLU A 128 11.40 -8.03 13.81
C GLU A 128 12.57 -7.04 13.64
N PHE A 129 13.62 -7.46 12.94
CA PHE A 129 14.84 -6.68 12.72
C PHE A 129 15.08 -6.53 11.23
N SER A 130 14.66 -5.39 10.74
CA SER A 130 15.25 -4.74 9.58
C SER A 130 16.77 -4.63 9.70
N THR A 131 17.45 -4.86 8.60
CA THR A 131 18.54 -3.95 8.26
C THR A 131 17.87 -2.64 7.86
N TYR A 132 17.49 -1.81 8.84
CA TYR A 132 17.05 -0.45 8.51
C TYR A 132 18.24 0.23 7.84
N ASN A 133 18.02 0.81 6.68
CA ASN A 133 19.09 1.49 5.99
C ASN A 133 19.17 2.93 6.50
N ASP A 134 20.35 3.53 6.38
CA ASP A 134 20.56 4.95 6.69
C ASP A 134 19.55 5.83 5.93
N ILE A 135 19.13 6.91 6.57
CA ILE A 135 18.22 7.90 6.00
C ILE A 135 19.00 9.11 5.51
N ILE A 136 18.45 9.82 4.54
CA ILE A 136 18.90 11.16 4.21
C ILE A 136 18.28 12.11 5.23
N HIS A 137 19.11 12.81 6.00
CA HIS A 137 18.67 13.77 7.00
C HIS A 137 19.11 15.18 6.60
N ILE A 138 18.13 16.05 6.37
CA ILE A 138 18.32 17.46 6.05
C ILE A 138 17.83 18.27 7.26
N PRO A 139 18.75 18.77 8.11
CA PRO A 139 18.42 19.33 9.43
C PRO A 139 17.71 20.70 9.38
N SER A 140 17.78 21.37 8.23
CA SER A 140 17.14 22.67 8.01
C SER A 140 16.99 22.93 6.51
N VAL A 141 15.76 23.22 6.10
CA VAL A 141 15.44 23.83 4.80
C VAL A 141 14.63 25.08 5.09
N LEU A 142 15.19 26.24 4.75
CA LEU A 142 14.54 27.53 4.92
C LEU A 142 13.96 27.99 3.58
N PHE A 143 12.64 28.13 3.52
CA PHE A 143 11.93 28.68 2.38
C PHE A 143 11.55 30.12 2.65
N GLY A 144 11.70 30.98 1.65
CA GLY A 144 11.00 32.26 1.58
C GLY A 144 9.65 32.07 0.90
N PHE A 145 8.64 32.82 1.32
CA PHE A 145 7.37 32.86 0.60
C PHE A 145 7.44 33.73 -0.66
N GLN A 146 6.36 33.80 -1.43
CA GLN A 146 6.35 34.29 -2.82
C GLN A 146 6.89 35.71 -3.03
N ASN A 147 6.89 36.56 -2.00
CA ASN A 147 7.41 37.94 -2.03
C ASN A 147 8.67 38.12 -1.17
N ASN A 148 9.28 37.03 -0.70
CA ASN A 148 10.55 37.07 0.00
C ASN A 148 11.68 37.27 -1.01
N ASN A 149 12.42 38.38 -0.88
CA ASN A 149 13.48 38.75 -1.84
C ASN A 149 14.87 38.18 -1.48
N GLU A 150 14.99 37.48 -0.34
CA GLU A 150 16.27 36.96 0.16
C GLU A 150 16.37 35.44 0.03
N ILE A 151 15.25 34.73 0.19
CA ILE A 151 15.20 33.27 0.25
C ILE A 151 14.21 32.76 -0.81
N GLY A 152 14.64 31.75 -1.58
CA GLY A 152 13.80 31.12 -2.60
C GLY A 152 12.62 30.32 -2.04
N SER A 153 11.61 30.10 -2.87
CA SER A 153 10.36 29.41 -2.52
C SER A 153 10.28 27.97 -3.00
N PHE A 154 11.26 27.51 -3.77
CA PHE A 154 11.22 26.23 -4.48
C PHE A 154 12.36 25.34 -4.01
N TYR A 155 12.11 24.06 -3.80
CA TYR A 155 13.12 23.12 -3.31
C TYR A 155 13.20 21.85 -4.14
N SER A 156 14.43 21.40 -4.34
CA SER A 156 14.73 20.12 -4.96
C SER A 156 15.05 19.06 -3.91
N LEU A 157 14.25 17.99 -3.85
CA LEU A 157 14.58 16.83 -3.01
C LEU A 157 15.83 16.09 -3.54
N SER A 158 16.12 16.18 -4.84
CA SER A 158 17.25 15.48 -5.46
C SER A 158 18.58 16.21 -5.26
N SER A 159 18.64 17.52 -5.55
CA SER A 159 19.86 18.32 -5.37
C SER A 159 20.00 18.91 -3.96
N GLN A 160 18.92 18.90 -3.17
CA GLN A 160 18.85 19.47 -1.82
C GLN A 160 19.09 20.99 -1.78
N GLU A 161 18.71 21.69 -2.86
CA GLU A 161 18.90 23.13 -3.03
C GLU A 161 17.58 23.90 -3.04
N ILE A 162 17.64 25.14 -2.54
CA ILE A 162 16.58 26.15 -2.65
C ILE A 162 16.80 26.99 -3.90
N PHE A 163 15.72 27.22 -4.63
CA PHE A 163 15.66 28.00 -5.86
C PHE A 163 14.70 29.17 -5.69
N ASP A 164 15.09 30.33 -6.20
CA ASP A 164 14.15 31.42 -6.48
C ASP A 164 13.24 31.08 -7.67
N THR A 165 12.24 31.93 -7.93
CA THR A 165 11.22 31.72 -8.95
C THR A 165 11.79 31.58 -10.37
N GLU A 166 12.80 32.39 -10.72
CA GLU A 166 13.38 32.39 -12.07
C GLU A 166 14.22 31.13 -12.31
N ASN A 167 15.07 30.75 -11.35
CA ASN A 167 15.84 29.52 -11.45
C ASN A 167 14.94 28.29 -11.41
N ALA A 168 13.92 28.27 -10.54
CA ALA A 168 12.94 27.18 -10.51
C ALA A 168 12.21 26.99 -11.85
N TYR A 169 11.84 28.09 -12.52
CA TYR A 169 11.25 28.06 -13.86
C TYR A 169 12.19 27.44 -14.92
N ASN A 170 13.51 27.60 -14.78
CA ASN A 170 14.48 27.02 -15.70
C ASN A 170 14.84 25.56 -15.37
N PHE A 171 14.60 25.11 -14.14
CA PHE A 171 14.90 23.76 -13.64
C PHE A 171 13.66 23.00 -13.15
N GLN A 172 12.52 23.16 -13.86
CA GLN A 172 11.19 22.66 -13.45
C GLN A 172 11.21 21.17 -13.05
N ASP A 173 11.89 20.34 -13.84
CA ASP A 173 12.01 18.89 -13.62
C ASP A 173 12.69 18.52 -12.30
N ASN A 174 13.46 19.44 -11.70
CA ASN A 174 14.18 19.24 -10.44
C ASN A 174 13.42 19.75 -9.22
N ILE A 175 12.32 20.48 -9.38
CA ILE A 175 11.58 21.07 -8.27
C ILE A 175 10.53 20.10 -7.76
N HIS A 176 10.50 19.89 -6.45
CA HIS A 176 9.61 18.90 -5.82
C HIS A 176 8.68 19.52 -4.77
N LEU A 177 9.16 20.57 -4.09
CA LEU A 177 8.41 21.30 -3.08
C LEU A 177 8.37 22.79 -3.43
N VAL A 178 7.26 23.43 -3.08
CA VAL A 178 7.02 24.87 -3.22
C VAL A 178 6.40 25.37 -1.93
N ALA A 179 6.91 26.46 -1.37
CA ALA A 179 6.35 27.13 -0.22
C ALA A 179 5.72 28.47 -0.62
N TYR A 180 4.51 28.76 -0.13
CA TYR A 180 3.86 30.05 -0.35
C TYR A 180 2.85 30.34 0.77
N TYR A 181 2.41 31.60 0.86
CA TYR A 181 1.34 32.02 1.76
C TYR A 181 0.04 32.31 0.99
N ASP A 182 -1.08 31.71 1.39
CA ASP A 182 -2.40 31.93 0.79
C ASP A 182 -3.35 32.72 1.71
N TYR A 183 -3.72 33.94 1.31
CA TYR A 183 -4.72 34.75 2.01
C TYR A 183 -6.15 34.21 1.92
N SER A 184 -6.40 33.25 1.02
CA SER A 184 -7.74 32.71 0.73
C SER A 184 -8.15 31.58 1.69
N GLY A 185 -7.28 31.20 2.63
CA GLY A 185 -7.63 30.32 3.75
C GLY A 185 -6.71 29.11 3.97
N ASP A 186 -5.71 28.88 3.12
CA ASP A 186 -4.70 27.83 3.33
C ASP A 186 -3.44 28.35 4.07
N GLU A 187 -3.30 29.68 4.26
CA GLU A 187 -2.23 30.38 4.98
C GLU A 187 -0.82 29.87 4.63
N HIS A 188 -0.01 29.43 5.60
CA HIS A 188 1.32 28.84 5.34
C HIS A 188 1.17 27.48 4.66
N VAL A 189 1.69 27.36 3.42
CA VAL A 189 1.54 26.16 2.59
C VAL A 189 2.89 25.62 2.15
N ILE A 190 3.05 24.30 2.23
CA ILE A 190 4.01 23.53 1.43
C ILE A 190 3.21 22.69 0.45
N ALA A 191 3.55 22.80 -0.82
CA ALA A 191 2.91 22.11 -1.92
C ALA A 191 3.96 21.51 -2.86
N SER A 192 3.51 20.86 -3.92
CA SER A 192 4.34 20.54 -5.08
C SER A 192 3.96 21.41 -6.27
N PRO A 193 4.81 21.52 -7.31
CA PRO A 193 4.43 22.20 -8.54
C PRO A 193 3.08 21.72 -9.13
N GLY A 194 2.83 20.41 -9.12
CA GLY A 194 1.56 19.80 -9.58
C GLY A 194 0.34 19.98 -8.65
N ALA A 195 0.38 20.91 -7.70
CA ALA A 195 -0.68 21.08 -6.69
C ALA A 195 -1.86 21.98 -7.11
N ASN A 196 -1.94 22.37 -8.39
CA ASN A 196 -2.87 23.39 -8.89
C ASN A 196 -2.77 24.68 -8.04
N ILE A 197 -1.55 25.22 -7.96
CA ILE A 197 -1.31 26.52 -7.33
C ILE A 197 -1.98 27.59 -8.20
N SER A 198 -2.67 28.54 -7.57
CA SER A 198 -3.47 29.55 -8.26
C SER A 198 -2.59 30.50 -9.07
N GLU A 199 -3.07 30.92 -10.24
CA GLU A 199 -2.45 31.98 -11.03
C GLU A 199 -2.26 33.24 -10.19
N GLY A 200 -1.11 33.88 -10.34
CA GLY A 200 -0.73 35.08 -9.59
C GLY A 200 -0.19 34.80 -8.19
N THR A 201 -0.03 33.53 -7.78
CA THR A 201 0.67 33.21 -6.53
C THR A 201 2.14 33.64 -6.63
N PHE A 202 2.76 33.43 -7.79
CA PHE A 202 4.08 33.94 -8.12
C PHE A 202 3.96 34.95 -9.27
N ALA A 203 4.77 36.01 -9.27
CA ALA A 203 4.61 37.10 -10.23
C ALA A 203 5.29 36.83 -11.58
N GLY A 204 4.65 37.29 -12.66
CA GLY A 204 5.28 37.48 -13.98
C GLY A 204 5.37 36.22 -14.84
N SER A 205 6.30 36.23 -15.80
CA SER A 205 6.48 35.15 -16.78
C SER A 205 6.93 33.82 -16.16
N TYR A 206 7.45 33.85 -14.94
CA TYR A 206 7.95 32.68 -14.22
C TYR A 206 6.93 32.06 -13.27
N ASP A 207 5.68 32.56 -13.28
CA ASP A 207 4.58 31.95 -12.52
C ASP A 207 4.46 30.46 -12.87
N ILE A 208 4.14 29.67 -11.85
CA ILE A 208 4.08 28.22 -11.91
C ILE A 208 3.01 27.71 -12.88
N VAL A 209 1.98 28.53 -13.16
CA VAL A 209 0.98 28.22 -14.20
C VAL A 209 1.57 28.19 -15.61
N ASN A 210 2.74 28.82 -15.83
CA ASN A 210 3.45 28.82 -17.10
C ASN A 210 4.47 27.66 -17.22
N TRP A 211 4.54 26.79 -16.21
CA TRP A 211 5.43 25.64 -16.25
C TRP A 211 4.88 24.54 -17.15
N THR A 212 5.78 23.82 -17.80
CA THR A 212 5.47 22.69 -18.68
C THR A 212 5.69 21.35 -18.01
N THR A 213 6.58 21.28 -17.01
CA THR A 213 6.74 20.12 -16.14
C THR A 213 6.26 20.43 -14.73
N LEU A 214 5.38 19.58 -14.21
CA LEU A 214 4.81 19.74 -12.87
C LEU A 214 4.98 18.46 -12.05
N ASN A 215 6.09 18.36 -11.32
CA ASN A 215 6.29 17.25 -10.39
C ASN A 215 5.26 17.31 -9.25
N THR A 216 4.81 16.15 -8.81
CA THR A 216 3.79 16.03 -7.76
C THR A 216 4.34 15.34 -6.53
N THR A 217 4.27 16.04 -5.40
CA THR A 217 4.54 15.53 -4.06
C THR A 217 3.26 15.64 -3.26
N ARG A 218 2.91 14.58 -2.56
CA ARG A 218 1.70 14.52 -1.74
C ARG A 218 2.07 14.38 -0.28
N PHE A 219 1.17 14.84 0.57
CA PHE A 219 1.38 15.02 2.00
C PHE A 219 0.21 14.42 2.78
N LEU A 220 0.52 13.87 3.95
CA LEU A 220 -0.44 13.46 4.95
C LEU A 220 0.06 13.98 6.30
N LEU A 221 -0.77 14.73 7.02
CA LEU A 221 -0.47 15.08 8.40
C LEU A 221 -0.44 13.77 9.20
N SER A 222 0.64 13.54 9.93
CA SER A 222 0.84 12.33 10.72
C SER A 222 0.55 12.59 12.20
N ASP A 223 0.26 11.52 12.94
CA ASP A 223 0.14 11.56 14.40
C ASP A 223 1.51 11.45 15.11
N ILE A 224 2.62 11.49 14.35
CA ILE A 224 3.99 11.39 14.87
C ILE A 224 4.30 12.65 15.69
N SER A 225 4.77 12.46 16.92
CA SER A 225 5.27 13.54 17.76
C SER A 225 6.62 14.08 17.29
N THR A 226 6.97 15.31 17.66
CA THR A 226 8.30 15.87 17.37
C THR A 226 9.43 15.01 17.95
N ASP A 227 9.23 14.39 19.10
CA ASP A 227 10.21 13.53 19.76
C ASP A 227 10.43 12.22 18.99
N GLU A 228 9.36 11.61 18.47
CA GLU A 228 9.47 10.42 17.59
C GLU A 228 10.18 10.77 16.29
N PHE A 229 9.84 11.91 15.68
CA PHE A 229 10.55 12.42 14.52
C PHE A 229 12.04 12.63 14.84
N ASP A 230 12.39 13.27 15.95
CA ASP A 230 13.78 13.57 16.31
C ASP A 230 14.60 12.30 16.55
N ASN A 231 14.00 11.29 17.17
CA ASN A 231 14.62 9.99 17.40
C ASN A 231 14.63 9.05 16.17
N CYS A 232 13.98 9.44 15.06
CA CYS A 232 14.05 8.73 13.79
C CYS A 232 15.48 8.74 13.25
N SER A 233 16.22 7.66 13.49
CA SER A 233 17.63 7.48 13.12
C SER A 233 17.83 6.57 11.91
N ASN A 234 16.76 5.94 11.43
CA ASN A 234 16.77 4.99 10.34
C ASN A 234 15.41 5.00 9.62
N ASP A 235 15.25 4.19 8.58
CA ASP A 235 14.07 4.23 7.70
C ASP A 235 12.81 3.56 8.26
N SER A 236 12.85 2.97 9.46
CA SER A 236 11.69 2.30 10.09
C SER A 236 10.45 3.18 10.12
N LEU A 237 10.58 4.35 10.76
CA LEU A 237 9.46 5.26 10.98
C LEU A 237 8.95 5.82 9.64
N ILE A 238 9.86 6.04 8.68
CA ILE A 238 9.52 6.50 7.33
C ILE A 238 8.68 5.44 6.61
N TYR A 239 9.05 4.16 6.68
CA TYR A 239 8.27 3.09 6.06
C TYR A 239 6.92 2.86 6.71
N GLU A 240 6.86 2.93 8.05
CA GLU A 240 5.63 2.75 8.82
C GLU A 240 4.59 3.84 8.50
N THR A 241 5.05 5.06 8.24
CA THR A 241 4.20 6.24 8.04
C THR A 241 4.00 6.62 6.57
N SER A 242 4.71 5.94 5.67
CA SER A 242 4.51 6.08 4.22
C SER A 242 3.12 5.60 3.82
N PHE A 243 2.58 6.20 2.77
CA PHE A 243 1.22 5.94 2.30
C PHE A 243 1.18 5.77 0.78
N THR A 244 0.10 5.18 0.27
CA THR A 244 -0.08 5.06 -1.18
C THR A 244 -0.31 6.44 -1.78
N PHE A 245 0.46 6.78 -2.82
CA PHE A 245 0.51 8.12 -3.42
C PHE A 245 -0.87 8.79 -3.56
N GLU A 246 -1.88 8.07 -4.07
CA GLU A 246 -3.21 8.64 -4.33
C GLU A 246 -3.99 9.11 -3.10
N VAL A 247 -3.68 8.60 -1.91
CA VAL A 247 -4.36 8.98 -0.65
C VAL A 247 -3.92 10.36 -0.15
N GLY A 248 -2.67 10.74 -0.42
CA GLY A 248 -2.12 12.01 0.07
C GLY A 248 -2.73 13.24 -0.59
N LYS A 249 -2.69 14.36 0.13
CA LYS A 249 -3.13 15.67 -0.34
C LYS A 249 -2.01 16.34 -1.12
N ARG A 250 -2.35 17.16 -2.13
CA ARG A 250 -1.35 17.89 -2.94
C ARG A 250 -0.73 19.11 -2.23
N LYS A 251 -1.28 19.48 -1.08
CA LYS A 251 -0.86 20.62 -0.26
C LYS A 251 -0.88 20.21 1.21
N ALA A 252 0.18 20.55 1.94
CA ALA A 252 0.19 20.66 3.39
C ALA A 252 -0.05 22.16 3.71
N LYS A 253 -1.12 22.46 4.44
CA LYS A 253 -1.68 23.81 4.56
C LYS A 253 -2.02 24.13 6.00
N ASN A 254 -2.15 25.42 6.32
CA ASN A 254 -2.32 25.92 7.68
C ASN A 254 -1.23 25.36 8.61
N LEU A 255 0.00 25.33 8.09
CA LEU A 255 1.14 24.72 8.78
C LEU A 255 1.37 25.41 10.13
N SER A 256 1.60 24.59 11.14
CA SER A 256 1.92 25.02 12.49
C SER A 256 3.27 24.46 12.94
N GLN A 257 3.96 25.19 13.82
CA GLN A 257 5.22 24.71 14.38
C GLN A 257 4.98 23.39 15.13
N GLY A 258 5.84 22.40 14.85
CA GLY A 258 5.74 21.06 15.42
C GLY A 258 4.95 20.07 14.57
N ASP A 259 4.24 20.51 13.53
CA ASP A 259 3.55 19.59 12.63
C ASP A 259 4.54 18.65 11.94
N VAL A 260 4.19 17.37 11.88
CA VAL A 260 4.94 16.33 11.16
C VAL A 260 4.07 15.77 10.04
N TYR A 261 4.53 15.89 8.81
CA TYR A 261 3.88 15.34 7.62
C TYR A 261 4.68 14.19 7.05
N ALA A 262 4.01 13.10 6.71
CA ALA A 262 4.56 12.13 5.75
C ALA A 262 4.41 12.70 4.33
N PHE A 263 5.37 12.43 3.46
CA PHE A 263 5.29 12.80 2.04
C PHE A 263 5.71 11.67 1.10
N VAL A 264 5.13 11.67 -0.10
CA VAL A 264 5.49 10.78 -1.21
C VAL A 264 5.47 11.57 -2.51
N SER A 265 6.56 11.50 -3.29
CA SER A 265 6.72 12.14 -4.59
C SER A 265 6.53 11.14 -5.73
N ASP A 266 6.03 11.63 -6.87
CA ASP A 266 5.97 10.90 -8.15
C ASP A 266 7.35 10.53 -8.72
N LYS A 267 8.44 11.07 -8.17
CA LYS A 267 9.83 10.69 -8.48
C LYS A 267 10.39 9.59 -7.58
N GLY A 268 9.61 9.10 -6.63
CA GLY A 268 10.00 8.00 -5.75
C GLY A 268 10.62 8.42 -4.41
N TYR A 269 10.79 9.73 -4.16
CA TYR A 269 11.19 10.23 -2.84
C TYR A 269 10.03 10.10 -1.86
N PHE A 270 10.29 9.64 -0.65
CA PHE A 270 9.31 9.61 0.42
C PHE A 270 9.98 9.75 1.78
N GLY A 271 9.25 10.29 2.75
CA GLY A 271 9.86 10.67 4.02
C GLY A 271 8.90 11.40 4.93
N LEU A 272 9.51 12.07 5.91
CA LEU A 272 8.87 12.91 6.90
C LEU A 272 9.40 14.35 6.76
N ILE A 273 8.50 15.31 6.95
CA ILE A 273 8.77 16.74 7.05
C ILE A 273 8.27 17.21 8.42
N LYS A 274 9.13 17.84 9.21
CA LYS A 274 8.75 18.51 10.46
C LYS A 274 8.84 20.02 10.29
N VAL A 275 7.80 20.75 10.65
CA VAL A 275 7.81 22.22 10.65
C VAL A 275 8.53 22.74 11.90
N LYS A 276 9.69 23.37 11.71
CA LYS A 276 10.51 23.91 12.82
C LYS A 276 10.07 25.30 13.25
N SER A 277 9.80 26.17 12.28
CA SER A 277 9.35 27.53 12.54
C SER A 277 8.65 28.11 11.30
N LEU A 278 7.81 29.12 11.52
CA LEU A 278 7.14 29.88 10.48
C LEU A 278 6.96 31.32 10.95
N THR A 279 7.14 32.29 10.05
CA THR A 279 7.02 33.70 10.37
C THR A 279 6.42 34.49 9.21
N GLY A 280 5.66 35.55 9.53
CA GLY A 280 5.10 36.47 8.54
C GLY A 280 4.01 35.88 7.65
N THR A 281 3.74 36.58 6.54
CA THR A 281 2.77 36.21 5.49
C THR A 281 3.50 35.95 4.16
N ASN A 282 3.03 36.44 3.02
CA ASN A 282 3.69 36.30 1.70
C ASN A 282 5.16 36.79 1.60
N GLU A 283 5.64 37.67 2.48
CA GLU A 283 7.05 38.10 2.57
C GLU A 283 7.86 37.29 3.59
N GLY A 284 7.18 36.41 4.34
CA GLY A 284 7.73 35.64 5.43
C GLY A 284 8.58 34.44 5.00
N ASN A 285 8.72 33.48 5.92
CA ASN A 285 9.48 32.26 5.70
C ASN A 285 8.92 31.09 6.52
N ILE A 286 9.30 29.88 6.12
CA ILE A 286 9.09 28.64 6.86
C ILE A 286 10.39 27.84 6.88
N GLU A 287 10.74 27.32 8.04
CA GLU A 287 11.86 26.40 8.22
C GLU A 287 11.32 24.99 8.51
N ILE A 288 11.80 24.01 7.75
CA ILE A 288 11.46 22.60 7.95
C ILE A 288 12.70 21.73 8.13
N GLU A 289 12.48 20.54 8.69
CA GLU A 289 13.44 19.45 8.76
C GLU A 289 12.92 18.27 7.92
N ILE A 290 13.79 17.62 7.14
CA ILE A 290 13.40 16.51 6.27
C ILE A 290 14.20 15.25 6.63
N LYS A 291 13.51 14.12 6.76
CA LYS A 291 14.10 12.79 6.86
C LYS A 291 13.49 11.90 5.78
N MET A 292 14.29 11.38 4.86
CA MET A 292 13.75 10.72 3.65
C MET A 292 14.59 9.54 3.15
N LYS A 293 13.98 8.81 2.22
CA LYS A 293 14.60 7.79 1.38
C LYS A 293 14.76 8.23 -0.07
#